data_AF-A0A194QSB3-F1
#
_entry.id   AF-A0A194QSB3-F1
#
_cell.length_a   1.000
_cell.length_b   1.000
_cell.length_c   1.000
_cell.angle_alpha   90.00
_cell.angle_beta   90.00
_cell.angle_gamma   90.00
#
_symmetry.space_group_name_H-M   'P 1'
#
loop_
_entity.id
_entity.type
_entity.pdbx_description
1 polymer ?
#
loop_
_entity_poly.entity_id
_entity_poly.type
_entity_poly.pdbx_seq_one_letter_code
_entity_poly.pdbx_strand_id
1 'polypeptide(L)'
;MGTDDDMSHTEMLVSETHDDEEEVFDEDDVSLSRDSKLVKFKTTSLRTDVVIKSALGVSRNKVEQVFYESKIRVNGKKIMKKSHAVKVGSEIDVVKSVSPHNPDHLYVARIEVLNIVPKEEDIAITVRRFKNLLIENYEDDPYKPSSANSDA
;
A
#
# COMPACT_ATOMS: atom_id res chain seq x y z
N MET A 1 21.20 -56.64 15.32
CA MET A 1 21.70 -55.44 16.02
C MET A 1 22.65 -54.74 15.07
N GLY A 2 22.37 -53.49 14.74
CA GLY A 2 22.99 -52.73 13.65
C GLY A 2 22.15 -52.84 12.37
N THR A 3 21.56 -51.79 11.81
CA THR A 3 22.01 -50.38 11.78
C THR A 3 20.84 -49.40 11.91
N ASP A 4 20.94 -48.55 12.93
CA ASP A 4 20.22 -47.29 13.12
C ASP A 4 20.53 -46.28 11.99
N ASP A 5 19.49 -45.54 11.64
CA ASP A 5 19.39 -44.08 11.43
C ASP A 5 20.49 -43.30 10.70
N ASP A 6 20.12 -42.65 9.58
CA ASP A 6 20.01 -41.17 9.51
C ASP A 6 19.54 -40.75 8.09
N MET A 7 18.22 -40.72 7.87
CA MET A 7 17.65 -40.04 6.71
C MET A 7 17.67 -38.54 6.99
N SER A 8 18.69 -37.85 6.48
CA SER A 8 18.79 -36.39 6.50
C SER A 8 17.64 -35.75 5.74
N HIS A 9 16.58 -35.42 6.49
CA HIS A 9 15.45 -34.64 6.03
C HIS A 9 15.91 -33.19 5.87
N THR A 10 16.25 -32.81 4.63
CA THR A 10 16.51 -31.42 4.26
C THR A 10 15.26 -30.60 4.57
N GLU A 11 15.37 -29.64 5.49
CA GLU A 11 14.33 -28.67 5.79
C GLU A 11 13.92 -27.91 4.53
N MET A 12 12.70 -28.16 4.06
CA MET A 12 11.99 -27.27 3.15
C MET A 12 11.50 -26.06 3.94
N LEU A 13 12.24 -24.96 3.90
CA LEU A 13 11.71 -23.65 4.25
C LEU A 13 10.85 -23.14 3.09
N VAL A 14 9.60 -23.62 3.02
CA VAL A 14 8.56 -23.01 2.20
C VAL A 14 7.84 -21.96 3.02
N SER A 15 8.35 -20.73 3.00
CA SER A 15 7.62 -19.58 3.53
C SER A 15 6.65 -19.06 2.46
N GLU A 16 5.59 -19.84 2.21
CA GLU A 16 4.44 -19.41 1.41
C GLU A 16 3.29 -19.05 2.36
N THR A 17 3.19 -17.76 2.65
CA THR A 17 1.92 -17.16 3.10
C THR A 17 1.63 -15.97 2.17
N HIS A 18 1.25 -16.27 0.93
CA HIS A 18 0.50 -15.34 0.08
C HIS A 18 -0.98 -15.58 0.32
N ASP A 19 -1.48 -14.99 1.40
CA ASP A 19 -2.90 -14.82 1.64
C ASP A 19 -3.37 -13.70 0.69
N ASP A 20 -3.70 -14.07 -0.55
CA ASP A 20 -4.34 -13.18 -1.53
C ASP A 20 -5.86 -13.17 -1.26
N GLU A 21 -6.25 -12.59 -0.13
CA GLU A 21 -7.62 -12.08 0.05
C GLU A 21 -7.75 -10.85 -0.87
N GLU A 22 -8.39 -11.01 -2.04
CA GLU A 22 -8.77 -9.88 -2.91
C GLU A 22 -9.80 -9.00 -2.18
N GLU A 23 -9.34 -8.05 -1.35
CA GLU A 23 -10.19 -6.90 -0.98
C GLU A 23 -10.34 -6.04 -2.25
N VAL A 24 -11.50 -6.17 -2.88
CA VAL A 24 -12.00 -5.22 -3.88
C VAL A 24 -12.01 -3.82 -3.25
N PHE A 25 -11.34 -2.87 -3.92
CA PHE A 25 -11.61 -1.47 -3.65
C PHE A 25 -13.04 -1.21 -4.11
N ASP A 26 -14.01 -1.30 -3.19
CA ASP A 26 -15.33 -0.76 -3.46
C ASP A 26 -15.17 0.71 -3.89
N GLU A 27 -15.47 0.95 -5.17
CA GLU A 27 -15.53 2.29 -5.77
C GLU A 27 -16.78 3.04 -5.27
N ASP A 28 -17.74 2.32 -4.69
CA ASP A 28 -19.05 2.81 -4.26
C ASP A 28 -19.19 3.04 -2.74
N ASP A 29 -18.20 2.68 -1.91
CA ASP A 29 -18.27 2.93 -0.47
C ASP A 29 -17.81 4.36 -0.11
N VAL A 30 -18.62 5.34 -0.50
CA VAL A 30 -18.52 6.76 -0.08
C VAL A 30 -19.06 6.99 1.34
N SER A 31 -19.01 5.98 2.22
CA SER A 31 -19.28 6.17 3.64
C SER A 31 -18.19 7.07 4.24
N LEU A 32 -18.56 8.32 4.55
CA LEU A 32 -17.74 9.33 5.25
C LEU A 32 -17.47 8.97 6.72
N SER A 33 -17.59 7.70 7.10
CA SER A 33 -17.11 7.24 8.39
C SER A 33 -15.59 7.31 8.34
N ARG A 34 -14.99 8.00 9.30
CA ARG A 34 -13.53 8.03 9.49
C ARG A 34 -13.04 6.60 9.77
N ASP A 35 -12.89 5.78 8.73
CA ASP A 35 -12.40 4.40 8.81
C ASP A 35 -10.88 4.39 8.98
N SER A 36 -10.39 5.15 9.97
CA SER A 36 -9.02 5.09 10.42
C SER A 36 -8.84 3.76 11.16
N LYS A 37 -8.35 2.75 10.45
CA LYS A 37 -8.05 1.45 11.05
C LYS A 37 -6.56 1.36 11.32
N LEU A 38 -6.21 1.02 12.55
CA LEU A 38 -4.85 0.62 12.88
C LEU A 38 -4.63 -0.79 12.33
N VAL A 39 -3.66 -0.94 11.42
CA VAL A 39 -3.27 -2.23 10.87
C VAL A 39 -1.85 -2.55 11.29
N LYS A 40 -1.67 -3.74 11.84
CA LYS A 40 -0.37 -4.27 12.22
C LYS A 40 -0.10 -5.47 11.32
N PHE A 41 0.98 -5.42 10.57
CA PHE A 41 1.39 -6.51 9.68
C PHE A 41 2.90 -6.73 9.78
N LYS A 42 3.33 -7.91 9.36
CA LYS A 42 4.75 -8.25 9.25
C LYS A 42 5.16 -8.16 7.79
N THR A 43 6.35 -7.65 7.53
CA THR A 43 6.92 -7.58 6.19
C THR A 43 8.41 -7.87 6.25
N THR A 44 8.96 -8.44 5.18
CA THR A 44 10.41 -8.65 5.03
C THR A 44 11.14 -7.38 4.58
N SER A 45 10.41 -6.37 4.10
CA SER A 45 11.01 -5.12 3.62
C SER A 45 10.14 -3.88 3.85
N LEU A 46 10.81 -2.73 4.01
CA LEU A 46 10.18 -1.40 4.17
C LEU A 46 9.81 -0.75 2.84
N ARG A 47 9.63 -1.52 1.77
CA ARG A 47 9.35 -0.93 0.45
C ARG A 47 7.92 -0.41 0.40
N THR A 48 7.72 0.75 -0.23
CA THR A 48 6.39 1.37 -0.37
C THR A 48 5.38 0.44 -1.06
N ASP A 49 5.78 -0.29 -2.10
CA ASP A 49 4.89 -1.24 -2.78
C ASP A 49 4.39 -2.38 -1.86
N VAL A 50 5.29 -2.95 -1.07
CA VAL A 50 4.94 -4.01 -0.10
C VAL A 50 4.06 -3.45 1.02
N VAL A 51 4.38 -2.26 1.52
CA VAL A 51 3.58 -1.58 2.56
C VAL A 51 2.18 -1.26 2.05
N ILE A 52 2.02 -0.77 0.83
CA ILE A 52 0.71 -0.51 0.23
C ILE A 52 -0.08 -1.81 0.09
N LYS A 53 0.53 -2.89 -0.42
CA LYS A 53 -0.11 -4.22 -0.50
C LYS A 53 -0.65 -4.64 0.87
N SER A 54 0.20 -4.70 1.88
CA SER A 54 -0.16 -5.20 3.21
C SER A 54 -1.08 -4.25 3.99
N ALA A 55 -0.97 -2.94 3.78
CA ALA A 55 -1.81 -1.96 4.48
C ALA A 55 -3.21 -1.88 3.85
N LEU A 56 -3.32 -1.78 2.52
CA LEU A 56 -4.62 -1.65 1.85
C LEU A 56 -5.26 -2.99 1.51
N GLY A 57 -4.53 -4.11 1.58
CA GLY A 57 -5.06 -5.43 1.23
C GLY A 57 -5.19 -5.63 -0.29
N VAL A 58 -4.28 -5.05 -1.07
CA VAL A 58 -4.45 -4.91 -2.52
C VAL A 58 -3.47 -5.79 -3.28
N SER A 59 -3.88 -6.30 -4.44
CA SER A 59 -3.01 -7.13 -5.26
C SER A 59 -1.78 -6.36 -5.75
N ARG A 60 -0.65 -7.06 -5.89
CA ARG A 60 0.60 -6.46 -6.39
C ARG A 60 0.42 -5.79 -7.75
N ASN A 61 -0.39 -6.40 -8.62
CA ASN A 61 -0.71 -5.86 -9.94
C ASN A 61 -1.42 -4.50 -9.84
N LYS A 62 -2.36 -4.35 -8.89
CA LYS A 62 -3.07 -3.09 -8.68
C LYS A 62 -2.14 -1.99 -8.18
N VAL A 63 -1.23 -2.32 -7.24
CA VAL A 63 -0.19 -1.39 -6.77
C VAL A 63 0.69 -0.90 -7.92
N GLU A 64 1.06 -1.79 -8.84
CA GLU A 64 1.83 -1.41 -10.02
C GLU A 64 1.04 -0.53 -10.98
N GLN A 65 -0.23 -0.85 -11.24
CA GLN A 65 -1.10 0.00 -12.07
C GLN A 65 -1.20 1.42 -11.52
N VAL A 66 -1.53 1.58 -10.23
CA VAL A 66 -1.64 2.92 -9.61
C VAL A 66 -0.30 3.65 -9.57
N PHE A 67 0.82 2.92 -9.49
CA PHE A 67 2.16 3.52 -9.61
C PHE A 67 2.43 4.06 -11.01
N TYR A 68 2.13 3.28 -12.07
CA TYR A 68 2.29 3.74 -13.46
C TYR A 68 1.33 4.88 -13.80
N GLU A 69 0.13 4.86 -13.25
CA GLU A 69 -0.86 5.97 -13.33
C GLU A 69 -0.45 7.19 -12.50
N SER A 70 0.71 7.17 -11.82
CA SER A 70 1.24 8.28 -11.02
C SER A 70 0.31 8.72 -9.88
N LYS A 71 -0.49 7.78 -9.36
CA LYS A 71 -1.46 7.99 -8.28
C LYS A 71 -0.88 7.82 -6.88
N ILE A 72 0.36 7.35 -6.75
CA ILE A 72 1.02 7.19 -5.45
C ILE A 72 1.83 8.44 -5.09
N ARG A 73 1.54 9.02 -3.93
CA ARG A 73 2.26 10.13 -3.31
C ARG A 73 2.81 9.68 -1.96
N VAL A 74 4.02 10.08 -1.62
CA VAL A 74 4.60 9.86 -0.30
C VAL A 74 4.97 11.22 0.29
N ASN A 75 4.43 11.55 1.46
CA ASN A 75 4.52 12.86 2.10
C ASN A 75 4.13 14.00 1.13
N GLY A 76 3.04 13.81 0.38
CA GLY A 76 2.55 14.75 -0.64
C GLY A 76 3.35 14.79 -1.95
N LYS A 77 4.46 14.06 -2.08
CA LYS A 77 5.33 14.10 -3.28
C LYS A 77 5.19 12.85 -4.13
N LYS A 78 5.21 13.02 -5.46
CA LYS A 78 5.24 11.87 -6.38
C LYS A 78 6.51 11.06 -6.17
N ILE A 79 6.37 9.75 -6.02
CA ILE A 79 7.51 8.85 -5.98
C ILE A 79 7.91 8.43 -7.40
N MET A 80 9.21 8.49 -7.70
CA MET A 80 9.78 7.99 -8.97
C MET A 80 10.13 6.50 -8.92
N LYS A 81 10.26 5.93 -7.71
CA LYS A 81 10.63 4.52 -7.50
C LYS A 81 9.63 3.86 -6.56
N LYS A 82 9.02 2.76 -7.00
CA LYS A 82 8.10 1.94 -6.18
C LYS A 82 8.78 1.30 -4.96
N SER A 83 10.07 0.99 -5.08
CA SER A 83 10.89 0.43 -4.00
C SER A 83 11.44 1.49 -3.04
N HIS A 84 10.78 2.66 -2.93
CA HIS A 84 11.19 3.67 -1.95
C HIS A 84 11.07 3.07 -0.54
N ALA A 85 12.08 3.29 0.30
CA ALA A 85 12.06 2.79 1.66
C ALA A 85 11.22 3.75 2.52
N VAL A 86 10.15 3.25 3.14
CA VAL A 86 9.32 4.03 4.05
C VAL A 86 9.99 4.13 5.41
N LYS A 87 9.74 5.23 6.12
CA LYS A 87 10.24 5.45 7.48
C LYS A 87 9.06 5.65 8.44
N VAL A 88 9.32 5.53 9.73
CA VAL A 88 8.35 5.95 10.76
C VAL A 88 7.99 7.42 10.53
N GLY A 89 6.69 7.73 10.58
CA GLY A 89 6.14 9.05 10.26
C GLY A 89 5.95 9.34 8.78
N SER A 90 6.20 8.38 7.88
CA SER A 90 5.89 8.56 6.46
C SER A 90 4.39 8.43 6.20
N GLU A 91 3.86 9.33 5.38
CA GLU A 91 2.49 9.31 4.89
C GLU A 91 2.49 8.87 3.43
N ILE A 92 1.66 7.90 3.08
CA ILE A 92 1.56 7.36 1.73
C ILE A 92 0.12 7.51 1.28
N ASP A 93 -0.10 8.31 0.26
CA ASP A 93 -1.42 8.54 -0.32
C ASP A 93 -1.52 7.86 -1.67
N VAL A 94 -2.61 7.13 -1.88
CA VAL A 94 -2.95 6.49 -3.14
C VAL A 94 -4.23 7.13 -3.66
N VAL A 95 -4.14 7.91 -4.73
CA VAL A 95 -5.30 8.55 -5.36
C VAL A 95 -6.20 7.49 -5.99
N LYS A 96 -7.45 7.37 -5.53
CA LYS A 96 -8.47 6.48 -6.11
C LYS A 96 -9.15 7.19 -7.29
N SER A 97 -9.75 8.35 -7.02
CA SER A 97 -10.53 9.12 -8.00
C SER A 97 -10.52 10.62 -7.69
N VAL A 98 -10.87 11.42 -8.69
CA VAL A 98 -11.16 12.86 -8.50
C VAL A 98 -12.63 13.01 -8.13
N SER A 99 -12.95 13.91 -7.21
CA SER A 99 -14.33 14.15 -6.83
C SER A 99 -15.15 14.68 -8.02
N PRO A 100 -16.30 14.07 -8.34
CA PRO A 100 -17.14 14.53 -9.44
C PRO A 100 -17.79 15.89 -9.15
N HIS A 101 -17.88 16.28 -7.88
CA HIS A 101 -18.45 17.56 -7.47
C HIS A 101 -17.44 18.70 -7.53
N ASN A 102 -16.17 18.44 -7.23
CA ASN A 102 -15.11 19.45 -7.20
C ASN A 102 -13.81 18.85 -7.78
N PRO A 103 -13.29 19.37 -8.90
CA PRO A 103 -12.04 18.88 -9.49
C PRO A 103 -10.81 19.13 -8.60
N ASP A 104 -10.93 20.04 -7.62
CA ASP A 104 -9.89 20.31 -6.62
C ASP A 104 -9.92 19.35 -5.44
N HIS A 105 -10.84 18.40 -5.38
CA HIS A 105 -10.90 17.40 -4.32
C HIS A 105 -10.60 16.01 -4.87
N LEU A 106 -9.82 15.24 -4.12
CA LEU A 106 -9.38 13.90 -4.48
C LEU A 106 -9.83 12.92 -3.41
N TYR A 107 -10.36 11.78 -3.85
CA TYR A 107 -10.52 10.61 -3.01
C TYR A 107 -9.21 9.84 -3.01
N VAL A 108 -8.57 9.77 -1.85
CA VAL A 108 -7.29 9.07 -1.65
C VAL A 108 -7.42 8.03 -0.54
N ALA A 109 -6.62 6.98 -0.65
CA ALA A 109 -6.35 6.08 0.46
C ALA A 109 -5.03 6.49 1.11
N ARG A 110 -5.08 6.94 2.37
CA ARG A 110 -3.90 7.39 3.13
C ARG A 110 -3.39 6.28 4.04
N ILE A 111 -2.08 6.11 4.10
CA ILE A 111 -1.40 5.17 5.00
C ILE A 111 -0.34 5.94 5.76
N GLU A 112 -0.51 6.03 7.08
CA GLU A 112 0.47 6.67 7.98
C GLU A 112 1.27 5.59 8.69
N VAL A 113 2.58 5.60 8.54
CA VAL A 113 3.47 4.67 9.24
C VAL A 113 3.71 5.17 10.66
N LEU A 114 3.11 4.52 11.65
CA LEU A 114 3.20 4.94 13.05
C LEU A 114 4.40 4.31 13.77
N ASN A 115 4.70 3.05 13.48
CA ASN A 115 5.81 2.36 14.13
C ASN A 115 6.39 1.26 13.24
N ILE A 116 7.70 1.05 13.34
CA ILE A 116 8.45 -0.01 12.66
C ILE A 116 9.31 -0.70 13.72
N VAL A 117 9.08 -1.99 13.93
CA VAL A 117 9.81 -2.82 14.89
C VAL A 117 10.50 -3.94 14.13
N PRO A 118 11.81 -3.85 13.86
CA PRO A 118 12.56 -4.95 13.28
C PRO A 118 12.63 -6.11 14.28
N LYS A 119 12.33 -7.33 13.83
CA LYS A 119 12.55 -8.59 14.53
C LYS A 119 13.62 -9.40 13.79
N GLU A 120 14.03 -10.53 14.36
CA GLU A 120 15.10 -11.37 13.82
C GLU A 120 14.82 -11.87 12.39
N GLU A 121 13.57 -12.22 12.07
CA GLU A 121 13.19 -12.75 10.76
C GLU A 121 12.29 -11.80 9.94
N ASP A 122 11.55 -10.92 10.60
CA ASP A 122 10.55 -10.05 9.99
C ASP A 122 10.61 -8.62 10.52
N ILE A 123 10.01 -7.68 9.80
CA ILE A 123 9.78 -6.31 10.28
C ILE A 123 8.29 -6.15 10.59
N ALA A 124 7.96 -5.97 11.87
CA ALA A 124 6.60 -5.68 12.29
C ALA A 124 6.33 -4.18 12.12
N ILE A 125 5.37 -3.83 11.26
CA ILE A 125 4.97 -2.45 11.01
C ILE A 125 3.57 -2.22 11.57
N THR A 126 3.40 -1.10 12.25
CA THR A 126 2.10 -0.57 12.63
C THR A 126 1.81 0.64 11.77
N VAL A 127 0.73 0.57 10.99
CA VAL A 127 0.25 1.67 10.16
C VAL A 127 -1.16 2.06 10.56
N ARG A 128 -1.54 3.29 10.28
CA ARG A 128 -2.93 3.73 10.24
C ARG A 128 -3.33 3.86 8.79
N ARG A 129 -4.34 3.10 8.36
CA ARG A 129 -4.89 3.18 7.01
C ARG A 129 -6.21 3.96 7.03
N PHE A 130 -6.44 4.72 5.98
CA PHE A 130 -7.69 5.35 5.61
C PHE A 130 -8.04 4.84 4.22
N LYS A 131 -9.15 4.10 4.08
CA LYS A 131 -9.55 3.55 2.76
C LYS A 131 -10.14 4.63 1.85
N ASN A 132 -10.87 5.57 2.45
CA ASN A 132 -11.50 6.70 1.75
C ASN A 132 -11.23 7.98 2.54
N LEU A 133 -10.37 8.84 2.01
CA LEU A 133 -10.09 10.16 2.55
C LEU A 133 -10.31 11.18 1.43
N LEU A 134 -11.16 12.18 1.71
CA LEU A 134 -11.29 13.32 0.82
C LEU A 134 -10.23 14.34 1.21
N ILE A 135 -9.30 14.61 0.30
CA ILE A 135 -8.29 15.67 0.46
C ILE A 135 -8.47 16.72 -0.62
N GLU A 136 -8.03 17.94 -0.34
CA GLU A 136 -7.83 18.95 -1.37
C GLU A 136 -6.62 18.59 -2.23
N ASN A 137 -6.60 19.09 -3.46
CA ASN A 137 -5.53 18.82 -4.40
C ASN A 137 -4.19 19.31 -3.84
N TYR A 138 -3.14 18.53 -4.02
CA TYR A 138 -1.82 18.83 -3.46
C TYR A 138 -1.30 20.18 -4.01
N GLU A 139 -0.97 21.11 -3.12
CA GLU A 139 -0.53 22.46 -3.49
C GLU A 139 0.78 22.45 -4.30
N ASP A 140 1.73 21.61 -3.90
CA ASP A 140 3.06 21.51 -4.54
C ASP A 140 3.07 20.71 -5.85
N ASP A 141 2.16 19.74 -6.01
CA ASP A 141 2.14 18.84 -7.17
C ASP A 141 0.70 18.32 -7.43
N PRO A 142 -0.14 19.16 -8.04
CA PRO A 142 -1.55 18.86 -8.20
C PRO A 142 -1.75 17.63 -9.08
N TYR A 143 -2.55 16.69 -8.59
CA TYR A 143 -2.97 15.55 -9.40
C TYR A 143 -3.89 16.05 -10.50
N LYS A 144 -3.39 16.03 -11.73
CA LYS A 144 -4.20 16.20 -12.93
C LYS A 144 -4.46 14.80 -13.48
N PRO A 145 -5.71 14.30 -13.48
CA PRO A 145 -6.01 13.11 -14.24
C PRO A 145 -5.58 13.42 -15.67
N SER A 146 -4.69 12.60 -16.23
CA SER A 146 -4.33 12.71 -17.63
C SER A 146 -5.60 12.50 -18.43
N SER A 147 -6.21 13.61 -18.85
CA SER A 147 -7.34 13.62 -19.76
C SER A 147 -6.90 12.78 -20.95
N ALA A 148 -7.58 11.66 -21.16
CA ALA A 148 -7.45 10.91 -22.39
C ALA A 148 -7.60 11.88 -23.57
N ASN A 149 -6.73 11.72 -24.56
CA ASN A 149 -6.76 12.39 -25.86
C ASN A 149 -8.13 12.95 -26.23
N SER A 150 -8.22 14.27 -26.28
CA SER A 150 -9.25 14.98 -27.06
C SER A 150 -8.53 15.83 -28.10
N ASP A 151 -7.90 15.17 -29.07
CA ASP A 151 -7.36 15.74 -30.30
C ASP A 151 -6.99 14.52 -31.18
N ALA A 152 -7.51 14.28 -32.38
CA ALA A 152 -8.43 14.98 -33.28
C ALA A 152 -9.03 13.95 -34.26
#